data_AF-A0A9D4MGV2-F1
#
_entry.id   AF-A0A9D4MGV2-F1
#
_cell.length_a   1.000
_cell.length_b   1.000
_cell.length_c   1.000
_cell.angle_alpha   90.00
_cell.angle_beta   90.00
_cell.angle_gamma   90.00
#
_symmetry.space_group_name_H-M   'P 1'
#
loop_
_entity.id
_entity.type
_entity.pdbx_description
1 polymer ?
#
loop_
_entity_poly.entity_id
_entity_poly.type
_entity_poly.pdbx_seq_one_letter_code
_entity_poly.pdbx_strand_id
1 'polypeptide(L)'
;MFHNILHNQVAILIPDYLKPITIPSRTSHTKAFQNIQTTTDYHKFSFFPRKIIHWNALPSDIVNLPGPEFSLAVSRVEHTSR
;
A
#
# COMPACT_ATOMS: atom_id res chain seq x y z
N MET A 1 3.61 2.95 -8.08
CA MET A 1 3.43 1.55 -8.56
C MET A 1 2.25 0.84 -7.88
N PHE A 2 2.23 0.63 -6.56
CA PHE A 2 1.10 -0.05 -5.89
C PHE A 2 -0.25 0.65 -6.11
N HIS A 3 -0.29 1.99 -5.99
CA HIS A 3 -1.43 2.81 -6.39
C HIS A 3 -1.92 2.49 -7.81
N ASN A 4 -1.01 2.45 -8.79
CA ASN A 4 -1.33 2.15 -10.18
C ASN A 4 -1.91 0.74 -10.36
N ILE A 5 -1.48 -0.25 -9.56
CA ILE A 5 -2.04 -1.61 -9.55
C ILE A 5 -3.49 -1.57 -9.06
N LEU A 6 -3.76 -0.86 -7.96
CA LEU A 6 -5.12 -0.70 -7.42
C LEU A 6 -6.07 0.04 -8.36
N HIS A 7 -5.53 0.95 -9.17
CA HIS A 7 -6.26 1.76 -10.15
C HIS A 7 -6.25 1.16 -11.56
N ASN A 8 -5.81 -0.10 -11.73
CA ASN A 8 -5.76 -0.81 -13.02
C ASN A 8 -4.99 -0.05 -14.12
N GLN A 9 -4.04 0.81 -13.75
CA GLN A 9 -3.20 1.56 -14.68
C GLN A 9 -1.99 0.75 -15.19
N VAL A 10 -1.84 -0.49 -14.69
CA VAL A 10 -0.81 -1.45 -15.10
C VAL A 10 -1.44 -2.84 -15.24
N ALA A 11 -0.89 -3.68 -16.11
CA ALA A 11 -1.35 -5.06 -16.35
C ALA A 11 -0.86 -6.05 -15.27
N ILE A 12 -0.95 -5.65 -13.99
CA ILE A 12 -0.62 -6.50 -12.84
C ILE A 12 -1.92 -6.69 -12.07
N LEU A 13 -2.33 -7.94 -11.89
CA LEU A 13 -3.51 -8.27 -11.09
C LEU A 13 -3.15 -8.28 -9.60
N ILE A 14 -4.12 -7.88 -8.77
CA ILE A 14 -4.04 -8.03 -7.31
C ILE A 14 -4.17 -9.52 -7.00
N PRO A 15 -3.16 -10.16 -6.37
CA PRO A 15 -3.24 -11.57 -6.03
C PRO A 15 -4.33 -11.85 -4.98
N ASP A 16 -4.96 -13.03 -5.06
CA ASP A 16 -6.08 -13.43 -4.18
C ASP A 16 -5.72 -13.52 -2.69
N TYR A 17 -4.42 -13.66 -2.37
CA TYR A 17 -3.95 -13.66 -0.99
C TYR A 17 -3.94 -12.26 -0.36
N LEU A 18 -4.09 -11.19 -1.14
CA LEU A 18 -4.20 -9.82 -0.64
C LEU A 18 -5.63 -9.54 -0.19
N LYS A 19 -5.81 -9.43 1.12
CA LYS A 19 -7.12 -9.14 1.72
C LYS A 19 -7.19 -7.69 2.18
N PRO A 20 -8.24 -6.93 1.81
CA PRO A 20 -8.46 -5.60 2.36
C PRO A 20 -8.74 -5.69 3.88
N ILE A 21 -8.41 -4.62 4.61
CA ILE A 21 -8.81 -4.50 6.01
C ILE A 21 -10.30 -4.16 6.06
N THR A 22 -11.09 -4.98 6.74
CA THR A 22 -12.52 -4.75 6.93
C THR A 22 -12.86 -4.02 8.22
N ILE A 23 -11.90 -3.96 9.16
CA ILE A 23 -12.09 -3.32 10.47
C ILE A 23 -11.45 -1.93 10.43
N PRO A 24 -12.23 -0.84 10.55
CA PRO A 24 -11.66 0.50 10.58
C PRO A 24 -10.82 0.69 11.83
N SER A 25 -9.51 0.94 11.66
CA SER A 25 -8.65 1.44 12.73
C SER A 25 -8.56 2.96 12.66
N ARG A 26 -8.36 3.60 13.82
CA ARG A 26 -8.20 5.06 13.95
C ARG A 26 -7.02 5.61 13.13
N THR A 27 -6.05 4.76 12.80
CA THR A 27 -4.82 5.13 12.08
C THR A 27 -4.78 4.58 10.66
N SER A 28 -5.74 3.74 10.25
CA SER A 28 -5.76 3.12 8.94
C SER A 28 -6.73 3.83 8.00
N HIS A 29 -6.35 3.98 6.73
CA HIS A 29 -7.23 4.46 5.68
C HIS A 29 -8.10 3.32 5.10
N THR A 30 -9.18 3.67 4.41
CA THR A 30 -10.20 2.74 3.88
C THR A 30 -9.67 1.74 2.84
N LYS A 31 -8.62 2.11 2.10
CA LYS A 31 -7.96 1.25 1.09
C LYS A 31 -6.78 0.42 1.65
N ALA A 32 -6.69 0.23 2.96
CA ALA A 32 -5.58 -0.50 3.58
C ALA A 32 -5.73 -2.02 3.41
N PHE A 33 -4.60 -2.73 3.39
CA PHE A 33 -4.54 -4.19 3.23
C PHE A 33 -4.01 -4.87 4.48
N GLN A 34 -4.39 -6.13 4.71
CA GLN A 34 -3.84 -6.93 5.79
C GLN A 34 -2.33 -7.08 5.60
N ASN A 35 -1.56 -6.89 6.68
CA ASN A 35 -0.12 -7.06 6.61
C ASN A 35 0.23 -8.55 6.45
N ILE A 36 1.10 -8.85 5.49
CA ILE A 36 1.50 -10.23 5.18
C ILE A 36 2.73 -10.56 6.01
N GLN A 37 2.59 -11.52 6.92
CA GLN A 37 3.73 -12.07 7.66
C GLN A 37 4.20 -13.35 6.99
N THR A 38 5.47 -13.39 6.62
CA THR A 38 6.11 -14.56 6.01
C THR A 38 7.35 -14.93 6.79
N THR A 39 7.55 -16.22 7.03
CA THR A 39 8.72 -16.74 7.75
C THR A 39 9.93 -16.96 6.83
N THR A 40 9.72 -17.03 5.52
CA THR A 40 10.78 -17.19 4.51
C THR A 40 11.26 -15.85 3.98
N ASP A 41 12.57 -15.63 3.97
CA ASP A 41 13.19 -14.39 3.49
C ASP A 41 12.84 -14.06 2.03
N TYR A 42 12.75 -15.07 1.16
CA TYR A 42 12.34 -14.90 -0.24
C TYR A 42 10.98 -14.20 -0.36
N HIS A 43 9.99 -14.67 0.40
CA HIS A 43 8.65 -14.08 0.40
C HIS A 43 8.63 -12.74 1.14
N LYS A 44 9.34 -12.62 2.27
CA LYS A 44 9.42 -11.39 3.06
C LYS A 44 9.96 -10.21 2.26
N PHE A 45 10.92 -10.48 1.37
CA PHE A 45 11.54 -9.46 0.55
C PHE A 45 10.91 -9.30 -0.84
N SER A 46 9.84 -10.05 -1.12
CA SER A 46 9.03 -9.86 -2.31
C SER A 46 8.31 -8.50 -2.30
N PHE A 47 7.82 -8.11 -3.48
CA PHE A 47 7.21 -6.79 -3.70
C PHE A 47 6.03 -6.48 -2.76
N PHE A 48 5.03 -7.37 -2.68
CA PHE A 48 3.78 -7.08 -1.98
C PHE A 48 3.95 -6.95 -0.46
N PRO A 49 4.58 -7.90 0.26
CA PRO A 49 4.75 -7.77 1.71
C PRO A 49 5.47 -6.47 2.12
N ARG A 50 6.50 -6.07 1.37
CA ARG A 50 7.20 -4.79 1.62
C ARG A 50 6.32 -3.59 1.30
N LYS A 51 5.65 -3.58 0.15
CA LYS A 51 4.87 -2.41 -0.30
C LYS A 51 3.60 -2.19 0.50
N ILE A 52 2.97 -3.23 1.04
CA ILE A 52 1.78 -3.10 1.89
C ILE A 52 2.07 -2.33 3.17
N ILE A 53 3.25 -2.56 3.79
CA ILE A 53 3.66 -1.82 4.99
C ILE A 53 3.73 -0.31 4.69
N HIS A 54 4.41 0.06 3.60
CA HIS A 54 4.51 1.46 3.20
C HIS A 54 3.17 2.05 2.77
N TRP A 55 2.34 1.27 2.06
CA TRP A 55 1.02 1.70 1.63
C TRP A 55 0.11 2.01 2.82
N ASN A 56 0.04 1.10 3.78
CA ASN A 56 -0.78 1.27 4.98
C ASN A 56 -0.31 2.42 5.90
N ALA A 57 0.96 2.84 5.76
CA ALA A 57 1.51 3.97 6.50
C ALA A 57 1.15 5.34 5.85
N LEU A 58 0.56 5.34 4.66
CA LEU A 58 0.18 6.58 3.99
C LEU A 58 -1.04 7.23 4.65
N PRO A 59 -1.05 8.56 4.79
CA PRO A 59 -2.24 9.30 5.18
C PRO A 59 -3.42 9.06 4.23
N SER A 60 -4.63 9.01 4.78
CA SER A 60 -5.87 8.83 4.01
C SER A 60 -6.05 9.88 2.92
N ASP A 61 -5.60 11.12 3.18
CA ASP A 61 -5.74 12.23 2.24
C ASP A 61 -4.93 11.99 0.96
N ILE A 62 -3.75 11.35 1.08
CA ILE A 62 -2.88 11.05 -0.06
C ILE A 62 -3.40 9.87 -0.87
N VAL A 63 -3.94 8.84 -0.21
CA VAL A 63 -4.42 7.60 -0.84
C VAL A 63 -5.62 7.81 -1.78
N ASN A 64 -6.35 8.93 -1.61
CA ASN A 64 -7.49 9.28 -2.45
C ASN A 64 -7.14 10.21 -3.61
N LEU A 65 -5.90 10.68 -3.71
CA LEU A 65 -5.47 11.57 -4.79
C LEU A 65 -5.37 10.81 -6.13
N PRO A 66 -5.63 11.50 -7.27
CA PRO A 66 -5.38 10.95 -8.59
C PRO A 66 -3.87 10.78 -8.85
N GLY A 67 -3.51 9.86 -9.75
CA GLY A 67 -2.11 9.41 -9.96
C GLY A 67 -1.02 10.49 -10.03
N PRO A 68 -1.20 11.61 -10.76
CA PRO A 68 -0.20 12.69 -10.82
C PRO A 68 0.00 13.39 -9.47
N GLU A 69 -1.10 13.74 -8.80
CA GLU A 69 -1.10 14.40 -7.49
C GLU A 69 -0.60 13.46 -6.39
N PHE A 70 -0.99 12.17 -6.46
CA PHE A 70 -0.48 11.13 -5.57
C PHE A 70 1.05 11.05 -5.63
N SER A 71 1.63 11.03 -6.83
CA SER A 71 3.08 10.91 -6.99
C SER A 71 3.82 12.12 -6.40
N LEU A 72 3.27 13.32 -6.60
CA LEU A 72 3.79 14.55 -6.01
C LEU A 72 3.63 14.56 -4.48
N ALA A 73 2.48 14.15 -3.96
CA ALA A 73 2.21 14.11 -2.52
C ALA A 73 3.12 13.11 -1.81
N VAL A 74 3.30 11.90 -2.36
CA VAL A 74 4.20 10.88 -1.81
C VAL A 74 5.65 11.37 -1.77
N SER A 75 6.11 12.11 -2.78
CA SER A 75 7.48 12.67 -2.77
C SER A 75 7.75 13.66 -1.64
N ARG A 76 6.69 14.22 -1.04
CA ARG A 76 6.77 15.18 0.07
C ARG A 76 6.59 14.54 1.44
N VAL A 77 6.19 13.27 1.49
CA VAL A 77 6.08 12.53 2.75
C VAL A 77 7.50 12.13 3.17
N GLU A 78 8.01 12.79 4.22
CA GLU A 78 9.25 12.38 4.87
C GLU A 78 9.14 10.92 5.32
N HIS A 79 10.09 10.10 4.91
CA HIS A 79 10.19 8.69 5.29
C HIS A 79 10.51 8.60 6.78
N THR A 80 9.50 8.68 7.65
CA THR A 80 9.63 8.27 9.06
C THR A 80 9.59 6.74 9.14
N SER A 81 10.60 6.10 8.55
CA SER A 81 10.89 4.69 8.83
C SER A 81 11.44 4.62 10.25
N ARG A 82 10.64 4.11 11.20
CA ARG A 82 11.07 3.73 12.55
C ARG A 82 11.40 2.24 12.59
#